data_AF-A0A961XWM0-F1
#
_entry.id   AF-A0A961XWM0-F1
#
_cell.length_a   1.000
_cell.length_b   1.000
_cell.length_c   1.000
_cell.angle_alpha   90.00
_cell.angle_beta   90.00
_cell.angle_gamma   90.00
#
_symmetry.space_group_name_H-M   'P 1'
#
loop_
_entity.id
_entity.type
_entity.pdbx_description
1 polymer ?
#
loop_
_entity_poly.entity_id
_entity_poly.type
_entity_poly.pdbx_seq_one_letter_code
_entity_poly.pdbx_strand_id
1 'polypeptide(L)'
;DHTTGKVEIVSMNHGFAVDASTLPETVEETHVSLFDGSNCGLRVRGRPVFSVQHHPEASPGPQDSHYLFRRFANLMRENKGMPALAER
;
A
#
# COMPACT_ATOMS: atom_id res chain seq x y z
N ASP A 1 -4.03 6.65 3.26
CA ASP A 1 -4.64 5.43 2.68
C ASP A 1 -6.13 5.65 2.37
N HIS A 2 -6.51 5.67 1.10
CA HIS A 2 -7.91 5.77 0.67
C HIS A 2 -8.74 4.52 0.97
N THR A 3 -8.12 3.37 1.24
CA THR A 3 -8.81 2.12 1.56
C THR A 3 -9.25 2.04 3.01
N THR A 4 -8.63 2.81 3.91
CA THR A 4 -8.94 2.83 5.34
C THR A 4 -9.29 4.20 5.90
N GLY A 5 -9.01 5.28 5.15
CA GLY A 5 -9.14 6.66 5.63
C GLY A 5 -8.04 7.10 6.61
N LYS A 6 -7.01 6.26 6.82
CA LYS A 6 -5.92 6.53 7.78
C LYS A 6 -4.81 7.37 7.14
N VAL A 7 -4.16 8.17 7.99
CA VAL A 7 -2.86 8.79 7.73
C VAL A 7 -1.79 7.93 8.39
N GLU A 8 -0.65 7.79 7.72
CA GLU A 8 0.51 7.03 8.19
C GLU A 8 1.73 7.94 8.09
N ILE A 9 2.58 7.95 9.12
CA ILE A 9 3.93 8.50 8.99
C ILE A 9 4.81 7.37 8.47
N VAL A 10 5.59 7.63 7.42
CA VAL A 10 6.29 6.58 6.65
C VAL A 10 7.73 6.96 6.32
N SER A 11 8.56 5.95 6.03
CA SER A 11 9.91 6.15 5.49
C SER A 11 9.90 6.17 3.95
N MET A 12 10.51 7.20 3.37
CA MET A 12 10.59 7.42 1.92
C MET A 12 12.05 7.50 1.46
N ASN A 13 12.39 6.80 0.38
CA ASN A 13 13.70 6.92 -0.27
C ASN A 13 13.61 6.57 -1.76
N HIS A 14 13.00 7.46 -2.55
CA HIS A 14 12.87 7.31 -4.00
C HIS A 14 13.02 8.68 -4.70
N GLY A 15 13.56 8.67 -5.92
CA GLY A 15 13.72 9.88 -6.76
C GLY A 15 12.75 9.96 -7.95
N PHE A 16 11.91 8.95 -8.12
CA PHE A 16 10.90 8.85 -9.17
C PHE A 16 9.56 8.49 -8.55
N ALA A 17 8.46 8.95 -9.14
CA ALA A 17 7.10 8.61 -8.73
C ALA A 17 6.27 8.18 -9.94
N VAL A 18 5.24 7.38 -9.72
CA VAL A 18 4.27 7.03 -10.75
C VAL A 18 3.28 8.18 -10.92
N ASP A 19 3.06 8.62 -12.16
CA ASP A 19 2.07 9.66 -12.46
C ASP A 19 0.66 9.09 -12.40
N ALA A 20 -0.11 9.51 -11.39
CA ALA A 20 -1.48 9.06 -11.15
C ALA A 20 -2.43 9.33 -12.34
N SER A 21 -2.16 10.38 -13.14
CA SER A 21 -2.98 10.73 -14.31
C SER A 21 -2.81 9.75 -15.48
N THR A 22 -1.75 8.94 -15.45
CA THR A 22 -1.40 7.98 -16.51
C THR A 22 -1.85 6.55 -16.20
N LEU A 23 -2.51 6.33 -15.05
CA LEU A 23 -2.93 4.99 -14.64
C LEU A 23 -4.00 4.44 -15.60
N PRO A 24 -3.89 3.18 -16.05
CA PRO A 24 -4.95 2.56 -16.83
C PRO A 24 -6.19 2.37 -15.97
N GLU A 25 -7.37 2.26 -16.59
CA GLU A 25 -8.64 2.08 -15.88
C GLU A 25 -8.63 0.89 -14.91
N THR A 26 -7.81 -0.13 -15.15
CA THR A 26 -7.70 -1.33 -14.30
C THR A 26 -6.86 -1.13 -13.03
N VAL A 27 -6.22 0.03 -12.86
CA VAL A 27 -5.37 0.35 -11.70
C VAL A 27 -5.96 1.55 -10.96
N GLU A 28 -5.88 1.51 -9.63
CA GLU A 28 -6.33 2.59 -8.75
C GLU A 28 -5.21 3.05 -7.84
N GLU A 29 -5.11 4.36 -7.64
CA GLU A 29 -4.34 4.94 -6.54
C GLU A 29 -4.97 4.57 -5.19
N THR A 30 -4.14 4.18 -4.23
CA THR A 30 -4.57 3.81 -2.88
C THR A 30 -3.97 4.70 -1.80
N HIS A 31 -2.80 5.27 -2.05
CA HIS A 31 -2.13 6.16 -1.11
C HIS A 31 -1.65 7.38 -1.87
N VAL A 32 -1.76 8.54 -1.22
CA VAL A 32 -1.28 9.83 -1.72
C VAL A 32 -0.42 10.46 -0.64
N SER A 33 0.67 11.10 -1.05
CA SER A 33 1.50 11.91 -0.17
C SER A 33 0.72 13.16 0.26
N LEU A 34 0.59 13.37 1.57
CA LEU A 34 0.01 14.61 2.09
C LEU A 34 0.98 15.80 2.04
N PHE A 35 2.25 15.58 1.68
CA PHE A 35 3.23 16.66 1.55
C PHE A 35 3.14 17.35 0.18
N ASP A 36 2.88 16.60 -0.89
CA ASP A 36 2.98 17.11 -2.27
C ASP A 36 1.93 16.54 -3.24
N GLY A 37 1.06 15.63 -2.79
CA GLY A 37 0.03 15.02 -3.63
C GLY A 37 0.55 13.92 -4.57
N SER A 38 1.81 13.49 -4.44
CA SER A 38 2.36 12.41 -5.27
C SER A 38 1.76 11.03 -4.94
N ASN A 39 1.67 10.15 -5.94
CA ASN A 39 1.19 8.79 -5.77
C ASN A 39 2.11 8.00 -4.84
N CYS A 40 1.51 7.33 -3.85
CA CYS A 40 2.23 6.54 -2.85
C CYS A 40 1.81 5.07 -2.78
N GLY A 41 0.93 4.61 -3.66
CA GLY A 41 0.50 3.22 -3.67
C GLY A 41 -0.61 2.94 -4.67
N LEU A 42 -0.67 1.70 -5.13
CA LEU A 42 -1.52 1.25 -6.23
C LEU A 42 -2.21 -0.08 -5.89
N ARG A 43 -3.36 -0.33 -6.50
CA ARG A 43 -3.99 -1.66 -6.55
C ARG A 43 -4.55 -1.95 -7.94
N VAL A 44 -4.60 -3.23 -8.31
CA VAL A 44 -5.25 -3.68 -9.54
C VAL A 44 -6.70 -4.08 -9.24
N ARG A 45 -7.67 -3.54 -9.97
CA ARG A 45 -9.09 -3.89 -9.80
C ARG A 45 -9.32 -5.37 -10.07
N GLY A 46 -10.07 -6.01 -9.19
CA GLY A 46 -10.45 -7.42 -9.32
C GLY A 46 -9.30 -8.43 -9.16
N ARG A 47 -8.10 -8.01 -8.76
CA ARG A 47 -6.95 -8.91 -8.56
C ARG A 47 -6.28 -8.66 -7.20
N PRO A 48 -5.74 -9.69 -6.53
CA PRO A 48 -5.04 -9.54 -5.24
C PRO A 48 -3.62 -8.98 -5.44
N VAL A 49 -3.50 -7.83 -6.10
CA VAL A 49 -2.23 -7.19 -6.45
C VAL A 49 -2.26 -5.73 -5.98
N PHE A 50 -1.28 -5.36 -5.15
CA PHE A 50 -1.09 -4.00 -4.66
C PHE A 50 0.40 -3.69 -4.50
N SER A 51 0.73 -2.40 -4.43
CA SER A 51 2.06 -1.89 -4.13
C SER A 51 1.98 -0.60 -3.31
N VAL A 52 3.08 -0.25 -2.66
CA VAL A 52 3.30 1.06 -2.02
C VAL A 52 4.63 1.64 -2.46
N GLN A 53 4.74 2.96 -2.44
CA GLN A 53 5.95 3.70 -2.83
C GLN A 53 6.92 3.92 -1.66
N HIS A 54 6.40 3.91 -0.43
CA HIS A 54 7.17 4.02 0.80
C HIS A 54 7.75 2.67 1.23
N HIS A 55 8.62 2.69 2.24
CA HIS A 55 9.23 1.52 2.86
C HIS A 55 8.41 1.06 4.08
N PRO A 56 7.49 0.08 3.94
CA PRO A 56 6.66 -0.37 5.05
C PRO A 56 7.45 -1.17 6.11
N GLU A 57 8.63 -1.67 5.77
CA GLU A 57 9.58 -2.31 6.69
C GLU A 57 10.30 -1.31 7.60
N ALA A 58 10.29 -0.03 7.21
CA ALA A 58 11.02 1.06 7.84
C ALA A 58 12.52 0.73 8.00
N SER A 59 13.09 1.01 9.18
CA SER A 59 14.50 0.80 9.53
C SER A 59 15.52 1.65 8.74
N PRO A 60 15.67 2.96 9.07
CA PRO A 60 15.01 3.66 10.18
C PRO A 60 13.59 4.12 9.84
N GLY A 61 12.82 4.48 10.87
CA GLY A 61 11.52 5.16 10.74
C GLY A 61 10.36 4.51 11.48
N PRO A 62 9.15 5.08 11.34
CA PRO A 62 7.93 4.62 12.00
C PRO A 62 7.40 3.30 11.43
N GLN A 63 6.59 2.58 12.21
CA GLN A 63 6.05 1.27 11.84
C GLN A 63 4.56 1.29 11.46
N ASP A 64 4.00 2.47 11.20
CA ASP A 64 2.57 2.69 10.92
C ASP A 64 2.06 1.79 9.78
N SER A 65 2.90 1.55 8.77
CA SER A 65 2.56 0.78 7.57
C SER A 65 2.82 -0.74 7.67
N HIS A 66 3.23 -1.26 8.84
CA HIS A 66 3.52 -2.68 9.03
C HIS A 66 2.32 -3.60 8.74
N TYR A 67 1.09 -3.09 8.83
CA TYR A 67 -0.12 -3.87 8.50
C TYR A 67 -0.12 -4.37 7.04
N LEU A 68 0.60 -3.71 6.13
CA LEU A 68 0.68 -4.09 4.73
C LEU A 68 1.28 -5.49 4.55
N PHE A 69 2.24 -5.88 5.39
CA PHE A 69 2.76 -7.26 5.39
C PHE A 69 1.70 -8.27 5.81
N ARG A 70 0.86 -7.91 6.79
CA ARG A 70 -0.26 -8.77 7.19
C ARG A 70 -1.32 -8.83 6.10
N ARG A 71 -1.63 -7.72 5.43
CA ARG A 71 -2.52 -7.67 4.27
C ARG A 71 -2.01 -8.60 3.17
N PHE A 72 -0.73 -8.52 2.81
CA PHE A 72 -0.09 -9.43 1.85
C PHE A 72 -0.17 -10.90 2.28
N ALA A 73 0.15 -11.21 3.54
CA ALA A 73 0.03 -12.57 4.07
C ALA A 73 -1.41 -13.09 4.01
N ASN A 74 -2.40 -12.25 4.29
CA ASN A 74 -3.81 -12.62 4.22
C ASN A 74 -4.26 -12.90 2.79
N LEU A 75 -3.78 -12.17 1.78
CA LEU A 75 -4.05 -12.50 0.36
C LEU A 75 -3.50 -13.88 -0.02
N MET A 76 -2.29 -14.24 0.44
CA MET A 76 -1.73 -15.57 0.21
C MET A 76 -2.53 -16.67 0.91
N ARG A 77 -3.05 -16.39 2.11
CA ARG A 77 -3.86 -17.33 2.90
C ARG A 77 -5.22 -17.56 2.28
N GLU A 78 -5.88 -16.50 1.83
CA GLU A 78 -7.15 -16.58 1.10
C GLU A 78 -7.02 -17.45 -0.15
N ASN A 79 -5.97 -17.23 -0.96
CA ASN A 79 -5.69 -18.05 -2.13
C ASN A 79 -5.42 -19.54 -1.81
N LYS A 80 -5.05 -19.85 -0.56
CA LYS A 80 -4.85 -21.21 -0.05
C LYS A 80 -6.07 -21.77 0.71
N GLY A 81 -7.19 -21.04 0.78
CA GLY A 81 -8.36 -21.44 1.57
C GLY A 81 -8.11 -21.45 3.08
N MET A 82 -7.14 -20.68 3.57
CA MET A 82 -6.77 -20.59 4.98
C MET A 82 -7.43 -19.37 5.65
N PRO A 83 -7.79 -19.44 6.94
CA PRO A 83 -8.41 -18.31 7.65
C PRO A 83 -7.45 -17.12 7.74
N ALA A 84 -7.94 -15.89 7.69
CA ALA A 84 -7.12 -14.68 7.81
C ALA A 84 -6.44 -14.57 9.19
N LEU A 85 -5.28 -13.91 9.23
CA LEU A 85 -4.63 -13.46 10.46
C LEU A 85 -5.36 -12.22 10.98
N ALA A 86 -5.59 -12.15 12.30
CA ALA A 86 -6.19 -10.99 12.95
C ALA A 86 -5.33 -9.73 12.78
N GLU A 87 -5.97 -8.58 12.57
CA GLU A 87 -5.31 -7.28 12.63
C GLU A 87 -4.80 -7.02 14.06
N ARG A 88 -3.70 -6.27 14.18
CA ARG A 88 -3.13 -5.81 15.45
C ARG A 88 -3.30 -4.30 15.49
#